data_AF-A0A7Y6PI76-F1
#
_entry.id   AF-A0A7Y6PI76-F1
#
_cell.length_a   1.000
_cell.length_b   1.000
_cell.length_c   1.000
_cell.angle_alpha   90.00
_cell.angle_beta   90.00
_cell.angle_gamma   90.00
#
_symmetry.space_group_name_H-M   'P 1'
#
loop_
_entity.id
_entity.type
_entity.pdbx_description
1 polymer ?
#
loop_
_entity_poly.entity_id
_entity_poly.type
_entity_poly.pdbx_seq_one_letter_code
_entity_poly.pdbx_strand_id
1 'polypeptide(L)'
;IVADIDPDSPNFEYWSSLQEGVFSCSGSGLVSSTYPTGIGGGVLYNVAIYWSGQPTREMLDRACVVSYKENPDVNKTNKTRLVYFGTYGSNDGNHSTKYNPCYYGDFLGDYREEVIMGSSDMKSIYIFSTNHPTEFRLPHLMTDHNYDMS
;
A
#
# COMPACT_ATOMS: atom_id res chain seq x y z
N ILE A 1 -7.84 -7.50 -5.85
CA ILE A 1 -7.44 -6.89 -4.57
C ILE A 1 -8.63 -6.09 -4.04
N VAL A 2 -8.74 -5.95 -2.72
CA VAL A 2 -9.81 -5.22 -2.04
C VAL A 2 -9.16 -4.28 -1.03
N ALA A 3 -9.48 -3.00 -1.07
CA ALA A 3 -8.98 -1.98 -0.16
C ALA A 3 -9.85 -0.72 -0.26
N ASP A 4 -10.05 -0.02 0.85
CA ASP A 4 -10.58 1.34 0.85
C ASP A 4 -9.46 2.27 0.34
N ILE A 5 -9.60 2.75 -0.90
CA ILE A 5 -8.57 3.54 -1.59
C ILE A 5 -9.08 4.90 -2.06
N ASP A 6 -10.41 5.06 -2.14
CA ASP A 6 -11.05 6.29 -2.59
C ASP A 6 -11.85 6.93 -1.44
N PRO A 7 -11.37 8.06 -0.86
CA PRO A 7 -12.06 8.72 0.26
C PRO A 7 -13.46 9.28 -0.11
N ASP A 8 -13.78 9.39 -1.40
CA ASP A 8 -15.09 9.84 -1.89
C ASP A 8 -16.06 8.66 -2.12
N SER A 9 -15.60 7.42 -1.95
CA SER A 9 -16.38 6.19 -2.09
C SER A 9 -16.48 5.48 -0.73
N PRO A 10 -17.67 5.36 -0.13
CA PRO A 10 -17.80 4.70 1.16
C PRO A 10 -17.47 3.20 1.13
N ASN A 11 -16.77 2.74 2.16
CA ASN A 11 -16.32 1.36 2.39
C ASN A 11 -15.13 0.98 1.50
N PHE A 12 -15.05 -0.29 1.09
CA PHE A 12 -13.91 -0.82 0.36
C PHE A 12 -14.19 -0.82 -1.14
N GLU A 13 -13.15 -0.58 -1.93
CA GLU A 13 -13.15 -0.84 -3.36
C GLU A 13 -12.53 -2.19 -3.67
N TYR A 14 -12.87 -2.75 -4.82
CA TYR A 14 -12.19 -3.89 -5.40
C TYR A 14 -11.90 -3.69 -6.88
N TRP A 15 -10.77 -4.25 -7.32
CA TRP A 15 -10.39 -4.32 -8.72
C TRP A 15 -9.58 -5.59 -9.00
N SER A 16 -9.64 -6.02 -10.25
CA SER A 16 -8.97 -7.24 -10.73
C SER A 16 -8.62 -7.12 -12.21
N SER A 17 -7.77 -8.03 -12.68
CA SER A 17 -7.38 -8.11 -14.09
C SER A 17 -8.50 -8.63 -15.03
N LEU A 18 -9.66 -9.03 -14.49
CA LEU A 18 -10.76 -9.62 -15.26
C LEU A 18 -11.87 -8.61 -15.60
N GLN A 19 -11.87 -7.44 -14.97
CA GLN A 19 -12.85 -6.40 -15.19
C GLN A 19 -12.18 -5.12 -15.69
N GLU A 20 -12.95 -4.11 -16.05
CA GLU A 20 -12.46 -2.76 -16.34
C GLU A 20 -12.94 -1.81 -15.24
N GLY A 21 -12.00 -1.29 -14.45
CA GLY A 21 -12.23 -0.28 -13.43
C GLY A 21 -12.19 -0.79 -11.99
N VAL A 22 -12.50 0.17 -11.11
CA VAL A 22 -12.58 0.04 -9.65
C VAL A 22 -14.05 0.08 -9.26
N PHE A 23 -14.47 -0.85 -8.41
CA PHE A 23 -15.88 -1.05 -8.03
C PHE A 23 -16.03 -1.00 -6.51
N SER A 24 -17.19 -0.59 -6.01
CA SER A 24 -17.46 -0.55 -4.57
C SER A 24 -17.85 -1.93 -4.04
N CYS A 25 -17.52 -2.26 -2.80
CA CYS A 25 -18.06 -3.42 -2.09
C CYS A 25 -19.45 -3.16 -1.50
N SER A 26 -19.86 -1.90 -1.36
CA SER A 26 -21.17 -1.52 -0.80
C SER A 26 -22.34 -1.66 -1.80
N GLY A 27 -22.03 -1.97 -3.05
CA GLY A 27 -22.94 -2.33 -4.14
C GLY A 27 -22.12 -2.59 -5.42
N SER A 28 -22.67 -3.25 -6.45
CA SER A 28 -21.91 -3.62 -7.67
C SER A 28 -21.63 -2.46 -8.64
N GLY A 29 -21.48 -1.23 -8.13
CA GLY A 29 -21.31 -0.01 -8.91
C GLY A 29 -19.85 0.26 -9.29
N LEU A 30 -19.65 0.74 -10.51
CA LEU A 30 -18.36 1.29 -10.96
C LEU A 30 -18.08 2.59 -10.21
N VAL A 31 -16.98 2.64 -9.47
CA VAL A 31 -16.47 3.85 -8.80
C VAL A 31 -15.65 4.68 -9.77
N SER A 32 -14.80 4.03 -10.55
CA SER A 32 -13.92 4.70 -11.51
C SER A 32 -13.47 3.76 -12.62
N SER A 33 -13.37 4.28 -13.84
CA SER A 33 -12.72 3.56 -14.96
C SER A 33 -11.18 3.62 -14.90
N THR A 34 -10.61 4.38 -13.96
CA THR A 34 -9.17 4.55 -13.81
C THR A 34 -8.64 3.67 -12.69
N TYR A 35 -7.62 2.88 -13.02
CA TYR A 35 -6.95 2.00 -12.08
C TYR A 35 -5.91 2.69 -11.20
N PRO A 36 -5.64 2.14 -10.00
CA PRO A 36 -4.39 2.40 -9.30
C PRO A 36 -3.20 1.93 -10.15
N THR A 37 -2.27 2.82 -10.45
CA THR A 37 -1.10 2.51 -11.27
C THR A 37 0.20 2.88 -10.57
N GLY A 38 1.25 2.08 -10.80
CA GLY A 38 2.55 2.23 -10.15
C GLY A 38 3.70 2.49 -11.12
N ILE A 39 4.86 1.90 -10.81
CA ILE A 39 6.07 2.04 -11.63
C ILE A 39 5.77 1.55 -13.07
N GLY A 40 6.10 2.39 -14.06
CA GLY A 40 5.88 2.09 -15.48
C GLY A 40 4.42 2.13 -15.93
N GLY A 41 3.49 2.64 -15.11
CA GLY A 41 2.06 2.73 -15.45
C GLY A 41 1.31 1.40 -15.37
N GLY A 42 1.92 0.36 -14.81
CA GLY A 42 1.24 -0.93 -14.57
C GLY A 42 0.18 -0.81 -13.49
N VAL A 43 -0.93 -1.53 -13.66
CA VAL A 43 -2.00 -1.60 -12.64
C VAL A 43 -1.52 -2.39 -11.43
N LEU A 44 -1.79 -1.86 -10.24
CA LEU A 44 -1.35 -2.44 -8.97
C LEU A 44 -2.37 -3.46 -8.47
N TYR A 45 -1.98 -4.74 -8.37
CA TYR A 45 -2.84 -5.81 -7.85
C TYR A 45 -2.22 -6.57 -6.66
N ASN A 46 -1.15 -6.02 -6.08
CA ASN A 46 -0.25 -6.75 -5.19
C ASN A 46 -0.70 -6.65 -3.72
N VAL A 47 -0.20 -5.67 -2.97
CA VAL A 47 -0.49 -5.49 -1.54
C VAL A 47 -1.24 -4.19 -1.31
N ALA A 48 -2.16 -4.18 -0.35
CA ALA A 48 -2.78 -2.98 0.21
C ALA A 48 -2.22 -2.75 1.62
N ILE A 49 -1.82 -1.52 1.93
CA ILE A 49 -1.04 -1.18 3.12
C ILE A 49 -1.51 0.14 3.75
N TYR A 50 -1.51 0.25 5.08
CA TYR A 50 -1.57 1.53 5.79
C TYR A 50 -0.17 2.12 5.93
N TRP A 51 0.12 3.17 5.17
CA TRP A 51 1.43 3.84 5.23
C TRP A 51 1.35 5.32 5.56
N SER A 52 0.38 6.06 5.01
CA SER A 52 0.21 7.48 5.30
C SER A 52 -0.53 7.74 6.61
N GLY A 53 -0.77 9.01 6.93
CA GLY A 53 -1.65 9.43 8.02
C GLY A 53 -3.12 9.47 7.65
N GLN A 54 -3.47 9.08 6.41
CA GLN A 54 -4.85 9.07 5.92
C GLN A 54 -5.58 7.78 6.34
N PRO A 55 -6.93 7.80 6.41
CA PRO A 55 -7.71 6.61 6.78
C PRO A 55 -7.83 5.58 5.64
N THR A 56 -7.58 5.99 4.40
CA THR A 56 -7.54 5.10 3.23
C THR A 56 -6.24 4.29 3.19
N ARG A 57 -6.27 3.12 2.57
CA ARG A 57 -5.07 2.32 2.29
C ARG A 57 -4.36 2.78 1.02
N GLU A 58 -3.05 2.58 1.01
CA GLU A 58 -2.21 2.66 -0.16
C GLU A 58 -1.97 1.28 -0.80
N MET A 59 -1.34 1.27 -1.98
CA MET A 59 -0.86 0.07 -2.64
C MET A 59 0.67 -0.04 -2.48
N LEU A 60 1.15 -1.24 -2.19
CA LEU A 60 2.56 -1.60 -2.21
C LEU A 60 2.82 -2.56 -3.38
N ASP A 61 3.72 -2.15 -4.29
CA ASP A 61 4.23 -2.99 -5.36
C ASP A 61 5.61 -2.50 -5.81
N ARG A 62 6.48 -3.42 -6.23
CA ARG A 62 7.84 -3.10 -6.70
C ARG A 62 8.61 -2.16 -5.78
N ALA A 63 8.61 -2.46 -4.48
CA ALA A 63 9.24 -1.64 -3.43
C ALA A 63 8.74 -0.17 -3.37
N CYS A 64 7.53 0.10 -3.88
CA CYS A 64 6.96 1.43 -3.99
C CYS A 64 5.59 1.47 -3.33
N VAL A 65 5.37 2.44 -2.46
CA VAL A 65 4.05 2.72 -1.86
C VAL A 65 3.41 3.87 -2.63
N VAL A 66 2.17 3.66 -3.10
CA VAL A 66 1.43 4.58 -3.95
C VAL A 66 -0.01 4.68 -3.45
N SER A 67 -0.54 5.89 -3.29
CA SER A 67 -1.97 6.14 -3.03
C SER A 67 -2.75 6.24 -4.35
N TYR A 68 -4.04 5.93 -4.30
CA TYR A 68 -4.91 6.01 -5.49
C TYR A 68 -5.16 7.45 -5.93
N LYS A 69 -5.48 8.34 -4.97
CA LYS A 69 -5.62 9.78 -5.16
C LYS A 69 -4.40 10.53 -4.63
N GLU A 70 -4.27 11.81 -4.98
CA GLU A 70 -3.23 12.67 -4.43
C GLU A 70 -3.30 12.65 -2.90
N ASN A 71 -2.20 12.24 -2.25
CA ASN A 71 -2.14 12.16 -0.80
C ASN A 71 -1.63 13.50 -0.21
N PRO A 72 -2.37 14.12 0.72
CA PRO A 72 -1.97 15.41 1.32
C PRO A 72 -0.70 15.32 2.17
N ASP A 73 -0.32 14.13 2.64
CA ASP A 73 0.90 13.90 3.42
C ASP A 73 2.17 13.89 2.56
N VAL A 74 2.02 13.94 1.23
CA VAL A 74 3.12 13.88 0.26
C VAL A 74 3.44 15.28 -0.28
N ASN A 75 4.59 15.81 0.16
CA ASN A 75 5.09 17.13 -0.28
C ASN A 75 6.08 17.02 -1.46
N LYS A 76 5.62 16.50 -2.61
CA LYS A 76 6.39 16.51 -3.87
C LYS A 76 5.46 16.59 -5.09
N THR A 77 6.02 16.82 -6.28
CA THR A 77 5.25 17.02 -7.53
C THR A 77 4.29 15.86 -7.82
N ASN A 78 4.74 14.62 -7.66
CA ASN A 78 3.86 13.46 -7.71
C ASN A 78 3.38 13.13 -6.29
N LYS A 79 2.17 13.56 -5.98
CA LYS A 79 1.52 13.35 -4.67
C LYS A 79 0.94 11.96 -4.47
N THR A 80 0.86 11.13 -5.50
CA THR A 80 0.35 9.76 -5.35
C THR A 80 1.45 8.78 -4.97
N ARG A 81 2.72 9.04 -5.31
CA ARG A 81 3.84 8.19 -4.88
C ARG A 81 4.26 8.59 -3.48
N LEU A 82 4.21 7.72 -2.47
CA LEU A 82 4.63 8.08 -1.11
C LEU A 82 6.13 7.86 -0.96
N VAL A 83 6.58 6.62 -1.14
CA VAL A 83 7.99 6.23 -0.99
C VAL A 83 8.37 5.16 -2.02
N TYR A 84 9.63 5.18 -2.45
CA TYR A 84 10.26 4.08 -3.18
C TYR A 84 11.48 3.62 -2.37
N PHE A 85 11.42 2.40 -1.82
CA PHE A 85 12.45 1.88 -0.92
C PHE A 85 13.80 1.66 -1.62
N GLY A 86 13.79 1.48 -2.96
CA GLY A 86 15.01 1.35 -3.75
C GLY A 86 15.93 2.57 -3.66
N THR A 87 15.41 3.77 -3.34
CA THR A 87 16.23 4.96 -3.05
C THR A 87 17.14 4.76 -1.83
N TYR A 88 16.80 3.84 -0.93
CA TYR A 88 17.61 3.46 0.24
C TYR A 88 18.39 2.15 0.02
N GLY A 89 18.44 1.64 -1.22
CA GLY A 89 19.21 0.46 -1.59
C GLY A 89 18.50 -0.87 -1.37
N SER A 90 17.18 -0.89 -1.19
CA SER A 90 16.42 -2.15 -1.22
C SER A 90 16.41 -2.75 -2.64
N ASN A 91 16.13 -4.05 -2.74
CA ASN A 91 15.69 -4.66 -3.98
C ASN A 91 14.25 -4.22 -4.34
N ASP A 92 13.77 -4.59 -5.53
CA ASP A 92 12.41 -4.27 -5.99
C ASP A 92 11.35 -5.26 -5.47
N GLY A 93 11.72 -6.24 -4.65
CA GLY A 93 10.84 -7.30 -4.16
C GLY A 93 11.31 -8.70 -4.53
N ASN A 94 10.61 -9.69 -4.00
CA ASN A 94 10.94 -11.11 -4.07
C ASN A 94 9.96 -11.87 -4.97
N HIS A 95 10.31 -13.12 -5.29
CA HIS A 95 9.48 -14.04 -6.06
C HIS A 95 9.18 -13.56 -7.49
N SER A 96 10.20 -13.00 -8.16
CA SER A 96 10.16 -12.60 -9.58
C SER A 96 9.04 -11.58 -9.84
N THR A 97 8.14 -11.83 -10.80
CA THR A 97 7.07 -10.91 -11.21
C THR A 97 6.04 -10.63 -10.12
N LYS A 98 6.10 -11.33 -8.97
CA LYS A 98 5.24 -11.07 -7.82
C LYS A 98 5.71 -9.86 -7.00
N TYR A 99 7.00 -9.53 -7.03
CA TYR A 99 7.58 -8.38 -6.32
C TYR A 99 7.14 -8.28 -4.84
N ASN A 100 7.01 -9.41 -4.15
CA ASN A 100 6.54 -9.42 -2.77
C ASN A 100 7.59 -8.77 -1.84
N PRO A 101 7.19 -8.03 -0.80
CA PRO A 101 8.12 -7.74 0.30
C PRO A 101 8.57 -9.05 0.97
N CYS A 102 9.62 -9.00 1.79
CA CYS A 102 9.96 -10.13 2.67
C CYS A 102 8.85 -10.35 3.70
N TYR A 103 8.30 -9.25 4.22
CA TYR A 103 7.17 -9.20 5.13
C TYR A 103 6.57 -7.79 5.11
N TYR A 104 5.28 -7.65 5.42
CA TYR A 104 4.68 -6.37 5.77
C TYR A 104 3.68 -6.59 6.91
N GLY A 105 3.57 -5.61 7.80
CA GLY A 105 2.53 -5.55 8.81
C GLY A 105 2.84 -4.57 9.95
N ASP A 106 1.89 -4.34 10.85
CA ASP A 106 2.09 -3.55 12.07
C ASP A 106 2.82 -4.38 13.12
N PHE A 107 4.12 -4.14 13.30
CA PHE A 107 4.87 -4.83 14.35
C PHE A 107 5.79 -3.90 15.14
N LEU A 108 5.83 -2.62 14.78
CA LEU A 108 6.51 -1.54 15.50
C LEU A 108 5.61 -0.30 15.52
N GLY A 109 5.83 0.60 16.48
CA GLY A 109 5.23 1.94 16.41
C GLY A 109 3.72 1.97 16.71
N ASP A 110 2.92 2.41 15.74
CA ASP A 110 1.46 2.48 15.84
C ASP A 110 0.79 1.61 14.76
N TYR A 111 -0.48 1.85 14.43
CA TYR A 111 -1.27 0.96 13.57
C TYR A 111 -0.79 0.83 12.12
N ARG A 112 0.15 1.67 11.68
CA ARG A 112 0.61 1.65 10.28
C ARG A 112 1.65 0.57 10.09
N GLU A 113 1.68 0.04 8.89
CA GLU A 113 2.34 -1.22 8.61
C GLU A 113 3.78 -0.98 8.16
N GLU A 114 4.74 -1.61 8.83
CA GLU A 114 6.12 -1.68 8.40
C GLU A 114 6.28 -2.60 7.18
N VAL A 115 7.36 -2.37 6.42
CA VAL A 115 7.75 -3.22 5.29
C VAL A 115 9.18 -3.73 5.49
N ILE A 116 9.38 -5.03 5.37
CA ILE A 116 10.70 -5.65 5.32
C ILE A 116 11.07 -5.95 3.87
N MET A 117 12.22 -5.44 3.43
CA MET A 117 12.79 -5.71 2.10
C MET A 117 14.22 -6.25 2.23
N GLY A 118 14.70 -6.95 1.21
CA GLY A 118 16.13 -7.28 1.09
C GLY A 118 16.91 -6.10 0.53
N SER A 119 18.20 -5.98 0.87
CA SER A 119 19.12 -5.10 0.15
C SER A 119 19.30 -5.56 -1.30
N SER A 120 19.66 -4.63 -2.19
CA SER A 120 19.86 -4.93 -3.62
C SER A 120 20.98 -5.96 -3.88
N ASP A 121 21.95 -6.06 -2.98
CA ASP A 121 23.02 -7.08 -3.00
C ASP A 121 22.67 -8.36 -2.22
N MET A 122 21.46 -8.43 -1.64
CA MET A 122 20.92 -9.55 -0.86
C MET A 122 21.73 -9.93 0.40
N LYS A 123 22.52 -9.00 0.94
CA LYS A 123 23.33 -9.24 2.15
C LYS A 123 22.68 -8.77 3.45
N SER A 124 21.66 -7.93 3.37
CA SER A 124 20.98 -7.34 4.52
C SER A 124 19.47 -7.36 4.31
N ILE A 125 18.73 -7.22 5.41
CA ILE A 125 17.31 -6.87 5.40
C ILE A 125 17.16 -5.45 5.91
N TYR A 126 16.21 -4.71 5.34
CA TYR A 126 15.83 -3.37 5.74
C TYR A 126 14.40 -3.38 6.25
N ILE A 127 14.17 -2.74 7.39
CA ILE A 127 12.84 -2.53 7.97
C ILE A 127 12.50 -1.06 7.76
N PHE A 128 11.42 -0.80 7.03
CA PHE A 128 10.91 0.53 6.77
C PHE A 128 9.64 0.76 7.59
N SER A 129 9.62 1.86 8.34
CA SER A 129 8.42 2.38 9.01
C SER A 129 8.12 3.78 8.48
N THR A 130 6.85 4.19 8.56
CA THR A 130 6.40 5.48 8.06
C THR A 130 6.82 6.64 8.97
N ASN A 131 7.10 7.79 8.38
CA ASN A 131 7.36 9.04 9.09
C ASN A 131 6.24 10.09 8.90
N HIS A 132 5.16 9.72 8.21
CA HIS A 132 3.99 10.58 8.12
C HIS A 132 3.35 10.71 9.51
N PRO A 133 2.93 11.90 9.97
CA PRO A 133 2.12 11.99 11.19
C PRO A 133 0.70 11.50 10.91
N THR A 134 -0.03 11.10 11.95
CA THR A 134 -1.44 10.72 11.87
C THR A 134 -2.22 11.27 13.07
N GLU A 135 -3.46 11.68 12.85
CA GLU A 135 -4.40 12.05 13.93
C GLU A 135 -5.23 10.85 14.39
N PHE A 136 -5.17 9.73 13.67
CA PHE A 136 -5.90 8.52 13.98
C PHE A 136 -5.12 7.66 14.96
N ARG A 137 -5.86 7.06 15.91
CA ARG A 137 -5.32 6.08 16.83
C ARG A 137 -6.17 4.82 16.76
N LEU A 138 -5.58 3.75 16.27
CA LEU A 138 -6.14 2.41 16.31
C LEU A 138 -5.32 1.56 17.30
N PRO A 139 -5.89 0.47 17.86
CA PRO A 139 -5.08 -0.58 18.46
C PRO A 139 -4.06 -1.11 17.45
N HIS A 140 -2.97 -1.71 17.94
CA HIS A 140 -2.06 -2.45 17.08
C HIS A 140 -2.85 -3.49 16.28
N LEU A 141 -2.68 -3.53 14.96
CA LEU A 141 -3.39 -4.44 14.07
C LEU A 141 -3.08 -5.90 14.42
N MET A 142 -1.90 -6.22 14.95
CA MET A 142 -1.58 -7.57 15.47
C MET A 142 -2.40 -7.97 16.72
N THR A 143 -3.20 -7.07 17.28
CA THR A 143 -4.21 -7.43 18.32
C THR A 143 -5.60 -7.70 17.74
N ASP A 144 -5.82 -7.38 16.46
CA ASP A 144 -7.00 -7.84 15.71
C ASP A 144 -6.79 -9.28 15.26
N HIS A 145 -7.77 -10.14 15.55
CA HIS A 145 -7.65 -11.58 15.30
C HIS A 145 -7.55 -11.94 13.82
N ASN A 146 -8.23 -11.19 12.93
CA ASN A 146 -8.19 -11.51 11.50
C ASN A 146 -6.87 -11.06 10.88
N TYR A 147 -6.33 -9.94 11.36
CA TYR A 147 -5.04 -9.42 10.93
C TYR A 147 -3.88 -10.31 11.38
N ASP A 148 -3.83 -10.68 12.66
CA ASP A 148 -2.76 -11.54 13.23
C ASP A 148 -2.69 -12.92 12.58
N MET A 149 -3.82 -13.45 12.11
CA MET A 149 -3.92 -14.74 11.44
C MET A 149 -3.52 -14.73 9.95
N SER A 150 -3.29 -13.55 9.36
CA SER A 150 -3.14 -13.38 7.90
C SER A 150 -1.75 -13.68 7.34
#